data_AF-A0A349MY80-F1
#
_entry.id   AF-A0A349MY80-F1
#
_cell.length_a   1.000
_cell.length_b   1.000
_cell.length_c   1.000
_cell.angle_alpha   90.00
_cell.angle_beta   90.00
_cell.angle_gamma   90.00
#
_symmetry.space_group_name_H-M   'P 1'
#
loop_
_entity.id
_entity.type
_entity.pdbx_description
1 polymer ?
#
loop_
_entity_poly.entity_id
_entity_poly.type
_entity_poly.pdbx_seq_one_letter_code
_entity_poly.pdbx_strand_id
1 'polypeptide(L)'
;MEVIYLRHPYRPEQIPNGPVVLAMGFFDGVHIGHQAVIERARQLADERGVKLAVLTYTHHPSIVYKTSVDSFRYLSTFDRKLQLLKQLRVDIVYGISFTSQLSAVDPQTFVDDYMVGLHAVAVVAGFDHTYGKKDVAGMKQLPRYAKGRFEVVEIHQV
;
A
#
# COMPACT_ATOMS: atom_id res chain seq x y z
N MET A 1 0.42 14.50 -8.17
CA MET A 1 -0.14 13.55 -7.20
C MET A 1 -1.66 13.59 -7.29
N GLU A 2 -2.25 12.53 -7.82
CA GLU A 2 -3.67 12.24 -7.82
C GLU A 2 -4.02 11.42 -6.55
N VAL A 3 -5.21 11.62 -5.98
CA VAL A 3 -5.67 10.89 -4.79
C VAL A 3 -6.99 10.21 -5.12
N ILE A 4 -7.03 8.89 -4.97
CA ILE A 4 -8.17 8.04 -5.28
C ILE A 4 -8.59 7.33 -4.02
N TYR A 5 -9.80 7.63 -3.55
CA TYR A 5 -10.36 6.99 -2.36
C TYR A 5 -11.03 5.68 -2.74
N LEU A 6 -10.55 4.57 -2.18
CA LEU A 6 -11.08 3.24 -2.46
C LEU A 6 -11.87 2.70 -1.26
N ARG A 7 -12.95 1.99 -1.57
CA ARG A 7 -13.70 1.15 -0.64
C ARG A 7 -13.87 -0.22 -1.29
N HIS A 8 -13.69 -1.29 -0.53
CA HIS A 8 -13.89 -2.65 -1.04
C HIS A 8 -15.39 -3.01 -1.10
N PRO A 9 -15.87 -3.66 -2.19
CA PRO A 9 -15.20 -3.78 -3.48
C PRO A 9 -15.20 -2.42 -4.21
N TYR A 10 -14.13 -2.13 -4.95
CA TYR A 10 -14.06 -0.92 -5.77
C TYR A 10 -14.38 -1.25 -7.22
N ARG A 11 -14.86 -0.27 -7.98
CA ARG A 11 -15.13 -0.37 -9.42
C ARG A 11 -13.84 -0.15 -10.22
N PRO A 12 -13.45 -1.04 -11.17
CA PRO A 12 -12.21 -0.93 -11.93
C PRO A 12 -12.04 0.38 -12.70
N GLU A 13 -13.13 1.04 -13.09
CA GLU A 13 -13.11 2.31 -13.84
C GLU A 13 -12.55 3.48 -13.00
N GLN A 14 -12.41 3.31 -11.69
CA GLN A 14 -11.77 4.28 -10.81
C GLN A 14 -10.24 4.24 -10.91
N ILE A 15 -9.66 3.19 -11.49
CA ILE A 15 -8.22 2.97 -11.52
C ILE A 15 -7.65 3.54 -12.84
N PRO A 16 -6.68 4.47 -12.78
CA PRO A 16 -6.02 4.98 -13.96
C PRO A 16 -5.35 3.86 -14.76
N ASN A 17 -5.43 3.96 -16.08
CA ASN A 17 -4.73 3.05 -16.97
C ASN A 17 -3.21 3.21 -16.87
N GLY A 18 -2.51 2.10 -17.11
CA GLY A 18 -1.06 2.05 -17.22
C GLY A 18 -0.39 1.41 -16.00
N PRO A 19 0.82 0.85 -16.20
CA PRO A 19 1.56 0.19 -15.14
C PRO A 19 2.03 1.17 -14.07
N VAL A 20 2.17 0.68 -12.84
CA VAL A 20 2.72 1.43 -11.70
C VAL A 20 3.74 0.61 -10.92
N VAL A 21 4.66 1.29 -10.25
CA VAL A 21 5.31 0.72 -9.06
C VAL A 21 4.45 1.06 -7.86
N LEU A 22 4.06 0.05 -7.08
CA LEU A 22 3.16 0.19 -5.95
C LEU A 22 3.92 0.09 -4.63
N ALA A 23 4.00 1.18 -3.88
CA ALA A 23 4.45 1.15 -2.49
C ALA A 23 3.27 0.87 -1.55
N MET A 24 3.40 -0.09 -0.64
CA MET A 24 2.35 -0.46 0.32
C MET A 24 2.77 -0.21 1.75
N GLY A 25 1.86 0.37 2.54
CA GLY A 25 2.13 0.67 3.94
C GLY A 25 1.07 1.54 4.59
N PHE A 26 1.04 1.52 5.93
CA PHE A 26 0.17 2.45 6.66
C PHE A 26 0.71 3.89 6.61
N PHE A 27 2.02 4.07 6.51
CA PHE A 27 2.68 5.36 6.29
C PHE A 27 2.27 6.47 7.27
N ASP A 28 1.93 6.14 8.52
CA ASP A 28 1.65 7.18 9.52
C ASP A 28 2.93 7.90 9.92
N GLY A 29 2.85 9.24 9.95
CA GLY A 29 3.97 10.15 10.18
C GLY A 29 5.01 10.19 9.06
N VAL A 30 4.97 9.26 8.09
CA VAL A 30 5.96 9.11 7.00
C VAL A 30 7.40 9.29 7.51
N HIS A 31 7.75 8.59 8.59
CA HIS A 31 9.08 8.60 9.20
C HIS A 31 10.16 7.98 8.29
N ILE A 32 11.42 7.99 8.71
CA ILE A 32 12.57 7.57 7.89
C ILE A 32 12.42 6.18 7.23
N GLY A 33 11.94 5.16 7.94
CA GLY A 33 11.66 3.86 7.33
C GLY A 33 10.57 3.88 6.26
N HIS A 34 9.51 4.67 6.45
CA HIS A 34 8.50 4.87 5.41
C HIS A 34 9.08 5.59 4.19
N GLN A 35 9.94 6.59 4.42
CA GLN A 35 10.63 7.31 3.36
C GLN A 35 11.51 6.35 2.56
N ALA A 36 12.27 5.45 3.20
CA ALA A 36 13.09 4.46 2.51
C ALA A 36 12.28 3.55 1.56
N VAL A 37 11.09 3.09 1.99
CA VAL A 37 10.18 2.30 1.14
C VAL A 37 9.73 3.11 -0.08
N ILE A 38 9.29 4.35 0.14
CA ILE A 38 8.76 5.22 -0.92
C ILE A 38 9.85 5.66 -1.89
N GLU A 39 11.04 5.99 -1.38
CA GLU A 39 12.20 6.36 -2.19
C GLU A 39 12.68 5.20 -3.06
N ARG A 40 12.74 3.98 -2.52
CA ARG A 40 13.07 2.81 -3.33
C ARG A 40 12.02 2.56 -4.41
N ALA A 41 10.73 2.71 -4.08
CA ALA A 41 9.66 2.61 -5.05
C ALA A 41 9.75 3.70 -6.13
N ARG A 42 10.13 4.93 -5.76
CA ARG A 42 10.37 6.04 -6.69
C ARG A 42 11.51 5.75 -7.65
N GLN A 43 12.63 5.21 -7.16
CA GLN A 43 13.75 4.81 -8.00
C GLN A 43 13.33 3.77 -9.04
N LEU A 44 12.63 2.71 -8.62
CA LEU A 44 12.12 1.68 -9.53
C LEU A 44 11.12 2.24 -10.56
N ALA A 45 10.29 3.19 -10.15
CA ALA A 45 9.34 3.85 -11.04
C ALA A 45 10.08 4.70 -12.10
N ASP A 46 11.11 5.44 -11.69
CA ASP A 46 11.98 6.22 -12.58
C ASP A 46 12.74 5.30 -13.56
N GLU A 47 13.35 4.21 -13.08
CA GLU A 47 14.05 3.20 -13.88
C GLU A 47 13.17 2.57 -14.97
N ARG A 48 11.88 2.37 -14.67
CA ARG A 48 10.92 1.73 -15.59
C ARG A 48 10.11 2.71 -16.43
N GLY A 49 10.24 4.01 -16.18
CA GLY A 49 9.42 5.04 -16.84
C GLY A 49 7.93 4.91 -16.53
N VAL A 50 7.56 4.49 -15.31
CA VAL A 50 6.16 4.32 -14.87
C VAL A 50 5.84 5.23 -13.68
N LYS A 51 4.55 5.34 -13.34
CA LYS A 51 4.12 6.14 -12.18
C LYS A 51 4.43 5.43 -10.86
N LEU A 52 4.72 6.20 -9.82
CA LEU A 52 4.73 5.73 -8.43
C LEU A 52 3.34 5.85 -7.82
N ALA A 53 2.76 4.72 -7.45
CA ALA A 53 1.54 4.66 -6.67
C ALA A 53 1.82 4.25 -5.22
N VAL A 54 1.04 4.80 -4.28
CA VAL A 54 1.02 4.39 -2.88
C VAL A 54 -0.35 3.83 -2.54
N LEU A 55 -0.41 2.60 -2.02
CA LEU A 55 -1.62 2.06 -1.38
C LEU A 55 -1.47 2.21 0.14
N THR A 56 -2.38 2.99 0.74
CA THR A 56 -2.37 3.28 2.17
C THR A 56 -3.77 3.36 2.75
N TYR A 57 -3.88 3.29 4.08
CA TYR A 57 -5.16 3.35 4.77
C TYR A 57 -5.48 4.77 5.23
N THR A 58 -6.76 5.14 5.08
CA THR A 58 -7.32 6.43 5.56
C THR A 58 -7.42 6.50 7.07
N HIS A 59 -7.49 5.35 7.73
CA HIS A 59 -7.52 5.20 9.18
C HIS A 59 -6.83 3.89 9.59
N HIS A 60 -6.44 3.79 10.85
CA HIS A 60 -5.70 2.65 11.37
C HIS A 60 -6.59 1.38 11.39
N PRO A 61 -6.10 0.22 10.90
CA PRO A 61 -6.86 -1.03 10.86
C PRO A 61 -7.43 -1.50 12.20
N SER A 62 -6.79 -1.17 13.34
CA SER A 62 -7.25 -1.58 14.68
C SER A 62 -8.64 -1.08 15.04
N ILE A 63 -9.10 0.02 14.41
CA ILE A 63 -10.45 0.56 14.62
C ILE A 63 -11.51 -0.49 14.23
N VAL A 64 -11.26 -1.27 13.18
CA VAL A 64 -12.17 -2.31 12.71
C VAL A 64 -12.11 -3.56 13.58
N TYR A 65 -10.92 -3.93 14.06
CA TYR A 65 -10.74 -5.13 14.91
C TYR A 65 -11.21 -4.94 16.36
N LYS A 66 -11.62 -3.72 16.74
CA LYS A 66 -12.12 -3.37 18.08
C LYS A 66 -11.19 -3.79 19.24
N THR A 67 -9.90 -3.99 18.97
CA THR A 67 -8.97 -4.64 19.91
C THR A 67 -8.35 -3.68 20.92
N SER A 68 -8.37 -2.37 20.65
CA SER A 68 -8.19 -1.28 21.61
C SER A 68 -8.16 0.02 20.80
N VAL A 69 -9.17 0.85 20.98
CA VAL A 69 -9.19 2.19 20.39
C VAL A 69 -8.38 3.16 21.26
N ASP A 70 -8.14 2.81 22.53
CA ASP A 70 -7.64 3.73 23.55
C ASP A 70 -6.11 3.93 23.56
N SER A 71 -5.33 3.07 22.89
CA SER A 71 -3.86 3.14 22.90
C SER A 71 -3.21 3.62 21.61
N PHE A 72 -3.95 3.67 20.49
CA PHE A 72 -3.39 4.12 19.20
C PHE A 72 -3.54 5.65 19.05
N ARG A 73 -2.42 6.36 18.95
CA ARG A 73 -2.39 7.79 18.63
C ARG A 73 -1.75 7.98 17.25
N TYR A 74 -2.46 8.63 16.34
CA TYR A 74 -1.93 8.99 15.04
C TYR A 74 -0.77 9.98 15.18
N LEU A 75 0.32 9.73 14.46
CA LEU A 75 1.44 10.67 14.34
C LEU A 75 1.09 11.84 13.41
N SER A 76 0.16 11.63 12.47
CA SER A 76 -0.23 12.63 11.47
C SER A 76 -1.69 12.49 11.04
N THR A 77 -2.29 13.60 10.62
CA THR A 77 -3.57 13.54 9.90
C THR A 77 -3.36 12.95 8.51
N PHE A 78 -4.44 12.44 7.90
CA PHE A 78 -4.37 11.95 6.53
C PHE A 78 -3.90 13.05 5.55
N ASP A 79 -4.35 14.29 5.72
CA ASP A 79 -3.90 15.43 4.91
C ASP A 79 -2.40 15.68 5.05
N ARG A 80 -1.86 15.58 6.28
CA ARG A 80 -0.42 15.73 6.51
C ARG A 80 0.36 14.59 5.85
N LYS A 81 -0.15 13.36 5.91
CA LYS A 81 0.41 12.20 5.19
C LYS A 81 0.45 12.48 3.68
N LEU A 82 -0.64 12.97 3.07
CA LEU A 82 -0.69 13.32 1.66
C LEU A 82 0.35 14.40 1.28
N GLN A 83 0.54 15.42 2.11
CA GLN A 83 1.57 16.43 1.88
C GLN A 83 2.99 15.82 1.85
N LEU A 84 3.29 14.93 2.78
CA LEU A 84 4.58 14.24 2.87
C LEU A 84 4.80 13.30 1.67
N LEU A 85 3.78 12.52 1.28
CA LEU A 85 3.83 11.67 0.08
C LEU A 85 4.08 12.50 -1.19
N LYS A 86 3.46 13.68 -1.30
CA LYS A 86 3.68 14.60 -2.42
C LYS A 86 5.12 15.10 -2.46
N GLN A 87 5.74 15.39 -1.31
CA GLN A 87 7.16 15.78 -1.23
C GLN A 87 8.09 14.67 -1.69
N LEU A 88 7.71 13.40 -1.49
CA LEU A 88 8.43 12.22 -1.95
C LEU A 88 8.16 11.84 -3.42
N ARG A 89 7.56 12.76 -4.21
CA ARG A 89 7.26 12.56 -5.65
C ARG A 89 6.36 11.35 -5.93
N VAL A 90 5.38 11.10 -5.07
CA VAL A 90 4.31 10.13 -5.33
C VAL A 90 3.35 10.70 -6.38
N ASP A 91 3.01 9.88 -7.38
CA ASP A 91 2.14 10.27 -8.49
C ASP A 91 0.67 9.97 -8.20
N ILE A 92 0.39 8.84 -7.54
CA ILE A 92 -0.96 8.37 -7.22
C ILE A 92 -1.01 7.89 -5.78
N VAL A 93 -2.04 8.28 -5.02
CA VAL A 93 -2.33 7.71 -3.70
C VAL A 93 -3.69 7.03 -3.74
N TYR A 94 -3.70 5.71 -3.52
CA TYR A 94 -4.89 4.93 -3.23
C TYR A 94 -5.14 4.93 -1.72
N GLY A 95 -6.07 5.78 -1.28
CA GLY A 95 -6.50 5.85 0.12
C GLY A 95 -7.65 4.89 0.36
N ILE A 96 -7.37 3.70 0.90
CA ILE A 96 -8.40 2.69 1.14
C ILE A 96 -8.99 2.78 2.55
N SER A 97 -10.30 2.57 2.64
CA SER A 97 -10.99 2.39 3.92
C SER A 97 -10.81 0.96 4.40
N PHE A 98 -10.14 0.76 5.54
CA PHE A 98 -10.12 -0.55 6.19
C PHE A 98 -11.51 -0.84 6.73
N THR A 99 -12.10 -1.97 6.35
CA THR A 99 -13.47 -2.34 6.75
C THR A 99 -13.51 -3.83 7.06
N SER A 100 -14.55 -4.28 7.76
CA SER A 100 -14.73 -5.72 8.02
C SER A 100 -14.80 -6.54 6.73
N GLN A 101 -15.36 -5.96 5.66
CA GLN A 101 -15.39 -6.58 4.34
C GLN A 101 -13.98 -6.72 3.76
N LEU A 102 -13.18 -5.64 3.78
CA LEU A 102 -11.79 -5.71 3.33
C LEU A 102 -10.96 -6.69 4.16
N SER A 103 -11.16 -6.74 5.48
CA SER A 103 -10.43 -7.67 6.36
C SER A 103 -10.78 -9.15 6.12
N ALA A 104 -11.93 -9.41 5.48
CA ALA A 104 -12.38 -10.76 5.15
C ALA A 104 -11.94 -11.23 3.76
N VAL A 105 -11.25 -10.38 2.99
CA VAL A 105 -10.74 -10.73 1.66
C VAL A 105 -9.63 -11.76 1.80
N ASP A 106 -9.72 -12.84 1.02
CA ASP A 106 -8.69 -13.86 0.97
C ASP A 106 -7.37 -13.31 0.41
N PRO A 107 -6.20 -13.78 0.88
CA PRO A 107 -4.90 -13.24 0.46
C PRO A 107 -4.68 -13.21 -1.06
N GLN A 108 -5.12 -14.25 -1.78
CA GLN A 108 -4.98 -14.31 -3.24
C GLN A 108 -5.86 -13.24 -3.91
N THR A 109 -7.11 -13.10 -3.47
CA THR A 109 -8.04 -12.08 -3.97
C THR A 109 -7.51 -10.68 -3.68
N PHE A 110 -6.90 -10.45 -2.51
CA PHE A 110 -6.28 -9.16 -2.21
C PHE A 110 -5.15 -8.83 -3.20
N VAL A 111 -4.30 -9.80 -3.52
CA VAL A 111 -3.23 -9.60 -4.53
C VAL A 111 -3.81 -9.36 -5.91
N ASP A 112 -4.84 -10.11 -6.29
CA ASP A 112 -5.50 -9.98 -7.59
C ASP A 112 -6.17 -8.60 -7.73
N ASP A 113 -6.88 -8.13 -6.70
CA ASP A 113 -7.60 -6.86 -6.74
C ASP A 113 -6.69 -5.66 -6.50
N TYR A 114 -5.80 -5.71 -5.50
CA TYR A 114 -5.08 -4.52 -5.01
C TYR A 114 -3.64 -4.42 -5.47
N MET A 115 -3.12 -5.40 -6.19
CA MET A 115 -1.79 -5.31 -6.81
C MET A 115 -1.91 -5.47 -8.32
N VAL A 116 -2.52 -6.56 -8.78
CA VAL A 116 -2.73 -6.80 -10.22
C VAL A 116 -3.80 -5.86 -10.78
N GLY A 117 -4.93 -5.70 -10.09
CA GLY A 117 -6.00 -4.78 -10.48
C GLY A 117 -5.60 -3.30 -10.42
N LEU A 118 -4.54 -2.97 -9.66
CA LEU A 118 -3.92 -1.63 -9.67
C LEU A 118 -2.77 -1.50 -10.68
N HIS A 119 -2.59 -2.50 -11.54
CA HIS A 119 -1.57 -2.55 -12.59
C HIS A 119 -0.13 -2.48 -12.07
N ALA A 120 0.15 -3.06 -10.89
CA ALA A 120 1.49 -3.08 -10.35
C ALA A 120 2.43 -3.93 -11.22
N VAL A 121 3.59 -3.37 -11.58
CA VAL A 121 4.72 -4.10 -12.19
C VAL A 121 5.81 -4.42 -11.17
N ALA A 122 5.83 -3.68 -10.06
CA ALA A 122 6.59 -3.99 -8.87
C ALA A 122 5.80 -3.55 -7.63
N VAL A 123 5.94 -4.29 -6.54
CA VAL A 123 5.36 -4.00 -5.24
C VAL A 123 6.49 -3.86 -4.24
N VAL A 124 6.53 -2.73 -3.55
CA VAL A 124 7.56 -2.38 -2.56
C VAL A 124 6.92 -2.19 -1.19
N ALA A 125 7.42 -2.87 -0.18
CA ALA A 125 6.99 -2.67 1.20
C ALA A 125 8.11 -3.00 2.20
N GLY A 126 7.92 -2.60 3.46
CA GLY A 126 8.78 -3.03 4.56
C GLY A 126 8.64 -4.54 4.83
N PHE A 127 9.69 -5.16 5.35
CA PHE A 127 9.74 -6.60 5.64
C PHE A 127 8.63 -7.11 6.57
N ASP A 128 8.10 -6.25 7.43
CA ASP A 128 7.04 -6.55 8.39
C ASP A 128 5.63 -6.23 7.86
N HIS A 129 5.53 -5.74 6.62
CA HIS A 129 4.25 -5.44 6.00
C HIS A 129 3.41 -6.71 5.82
N THR A 130 2.12 -6.58 6.09
CA THR A 130 1.12 -7.65 5.93
C THR A 130 -0.11 -7.11 5.23
N TYR A 131 -0.72 -7.96 4.39
CA TYR A 131 -1.99 -7.71 3.70
C TYR A 131 -3.07 -8.71 4.12
N GLY A 132 -2.85 -9.38 5.24
CA GLY A 132 -3.71 -10.37 5.87
C GLY A 132 -3.02 -10.94 7.11
N LYS A 133 -3.35 -12.17 7.52
CA LYS A 133 -2.69 -12.82 8.66
C LYS A 133 -1.19 -12.99 8.39
N LYS A 134 -0.32 -12.58 9.32
CA LYS A 134 1.14 -12.46 9.14
C LYS A 134 1.83 -13.74 8.63
N ASP A 135 1.38 -14.90 9.08
CA ASP A 135 1.90 -16.21 8.71
C ASP A 135 1.49 -16.67 7.28
N VAL A 136 0.41 -16.10 6.75
CA VAL A 136 -0.16 -16.44 5.44
C VAL A 136 0.07 -15.36 4.39
N ALA A 137 0.00 -14.08 4.78
CA ALA A 137 -0.14 -12.92 3.91
C ALA A 137 0.81 -11.78 4.32
N GLY A 138 2.09 -12.11 4.46
CA GLY A 138 3.19 -11.15 4.61
C GLY A 138 4.06 -11.07 3.35
N MET A 139 5.07 -10.21 3.39
CA MET A 139 6.01 -10.02 2.27
C MET A 139 6.77 -11.31 1.90
N LYS A 140 7.13 -12.14 2.88
CA LYS A 140 7.75 -13.45 2.64
C LYS A 140 6.90 -14.39 1.78
N GLN A 141 5.57 -14.34 1.93
CA GLN A 141 4.63 -15.19 1.19
C GLN A 141 4.21 -14.55 -0.13
N LEU A 142 4.34 -13.22 -0.27
CA LEU A 142 3.84 -12.48 -1.42
C LEU A 142 4.33 -13.02 -2.77
N PRO A 143 5.60 -13.44 -2.97
CA PRO A 143 6.03 -14.03 -4.24
C PRO A 143 5.17 -15.21 -4.71
N ARG A 144 4.67 -16.04 -3.79
CA ARG A 144 3.78 -17.17 -4.11
C ARG A 144 2.43 -16.71 -4.64
N TYR A 145 1.86 -15.65 -4.08
CA TYR A 145 0.57 -15.09 -4.53
C TYR A 145 0.71 -14.21 -5.76
N ALA A 146 1.87 -13.55 -5.92
CA ALA A 146 2.22 -12.77 -7.09
C ALA A 146 2.29 -13.64 -8.35
N LYS A 147 2.80 -14.88 -8.24
CA LYS A 147 2.93 -15.84 -9.37
C LYS A 147 3.70 -15.24 -10.56
N GLY A 148 4.70 -14.41 -10.28
CA GLY A 148 5.53 -13.75 -11.29
C GLY A 148 4.86 -12.60 -12.06
N ARG A 149 3.64 -12.18 -11.68
CA ARG A 149 2.92 -11.09 -12.37
C ARG A 149 3.49 -9.70 -12.10
N PHE A 150 4.25 -9.55 -11.01
CA PHE A 150 4.97 -8.34 -10.64
C PHE A 150 6.19 -8.71 -9.80
N GLU A 151 7.18 -7.81 -9.75
CA GLU A 151 8.34 -7.95 -8.87
C GLU A 151 7.96 -7.64 -7.42
N VAL A 152 8.49 -8.42 -6.47
CA VAL A 152 8.32 -8.16 -5.04
C VAL A 152 9.63 -7.64 -4.47
N VAL A 153 9.60 -6.44 -3.89
CA VAL A 153 10.77 -5.77 -3.32
C VAL A 153 10.52 -5.51 -1.84
N GLU A 154 11.36 -6.11 -1.00
CA GLU A 154 11.30 -5.98 0.45
C GLU A 154 12.39 -5.03 0.96
N ILE A 155 12.02 -4.12 1.87
CA ILE A 155 12.96 -3.17 2.49
C ILE A 155 13.19 -3.57 3.95
N HIS A 156 14.44 -3.85 4.28
CA HIS A 156 14.89 -4.26 5.61
C HIS A 156 15.52 -3.13 6.43
N GLN A 157 15.82 -1.98 5.81
CA GLN A 157 16.40 -0.83 6.49
C GLN A 157 15.29 0.08 7.04
N VAL A 158 15.28 0.25 8.36
CA VAL A 158 14.51 1.24 9.11
C VAL A 158 15.49 2.08 9.92
#